data_AF-A0A848ZIS8-F1
#
_entry.id   AF-A0A848ZIS8-F1
#
_cell.length_a   1.000
_cell.length_b   1.000
_cell.length_c   1.000
_cell.angle_alpha   90.00
_cell.angle_beta   90.00
_cell.angle_gamma   90.00
#
_symmetry.space_group_name_H-M   'P 1'
#
loop_
_entity.id
_entity.type
_entity.pdbx_description
1 polymer ?
#
loop_
_entity_poly.entity_id
_entity_poly.type
_entity_poly.pdbx_seq_one_letter_code
_entity_poly.pdbx_strand_id
1 'polypeptide(L)'
;DTWLWLIQAFTAMVILIMGSIHMWTVLSTLPITAAKSAARIQGGFWLVFYLILLPMVELHVGIGFYRIAVKWGFIRRKTRKGFKKFENILTGIFILIGLITIIRFLTLPI
;
A
#
# COMPACT_ATOMS: atom_id res chain seq x y z
N ASP A 1 18.62 -0.75 -9.48
CA ASP A 1 18.00 0.09 -8.41
C ASP A 1 17.50 1.43 -8.93
N THR A 2 18.07 1.99 -10.01
CA THR A 2 17.61 3.24 -10.64
C THR A 2 16.13 3.19 -11.05
N TRP A 3 15.69 2.09 -11.69
CA TRP A 3 14.27 1.88 -12.03
C TRP A 3 13.36 1.77 -10.81
N LEU A 4 13.81 1.10 -9.74
CA LEU A 4 13.05 1.00 -8.50
C LEU A 4 12.90 2.37 -7.83
N TRP A 5 13.91 3.23 -7.93
CA TRP A 5 13.83 4.60 -7.43
C TRP A 5 12.82 5.45 -8.24
N LEU A 6 12.75 5.28 -9.56
CA LEU A 6 11.73 5.95 -10.38
C LEU A 6 10.31 5.51 -9.97
N ILE A 7 10.10 4.22 -9.73
CA ILE A 7 8.83 3.69 -9.22
C ILE A 7 8.49 4.31 -7.87
N GLN A 8 9.47 4.44 -6.97
CA GLN A 8 9.24 5.11 -5.68
C GLN A 8 8.86 6.58 -5.82
N ALA A 9 9.53 7.33 -6.71
CA ALA A 9 9.21 8.74 -6.94
C ALA A 9 7.79 8.90 -7.51
N PHE A 10 7.41 8.06 -8.47
CA PHE A 10 6.07 8.07 -9.05
C PHE A 10 4.99 7.70 -8.02
N THR A 11 5.18 6.58 -7.33
CA THR A 11 4.24 6.13 -6.27
C THR A 11 4.12 7.17 -5.16
N ALA A 12 5.19 7.88 -4.79
CA ALA A 12 5.13 8.96 -3.81
C ALA A 12 4.16 10.07 -4.20
N MET A 13 4.19 10.49 -5.47
CA MET A 13 3.29 11.53 -5.97
C MET A 13 1.82 11.07 -5.93
N VAL A 14 1.56 9.82 -6.33
CA VAL A 14 0.21 9.25 -6.28
C VAL A 14 -0.29 9.15 -4.84
N ILE A 15 0.56 8.66 -3.91
CA ILE A 15 0.23 8.56 -2.48
C ILE A 15 0.01 9.93 -1.86
N LEU A 16 0.78 10.96 -2.24
CA LEU A 16 0.60 12.30 -1.71
C LEU A 16 -0.82 12.80 -1.98
N ILE A 17 -1.32 12.61 -3.20
CA ILE A 17 -2.67 13.06 -3.59
C ILE A 17 -3.73 12.14 -3.01
N MET A 18 -3.69 10.84 -3.34
CA MET A 18 -4.72 9.88 -2.96
C MET A 18 -4.70 9.60 -1.46
N GLY A 19 -3.53 9.46 -0.85
CA GLY A 19 -3.38 9.30 0.59
C GLY A 19 -3.97 10.49 1.34
N SER A 20 -3.75 11.74 0.89
CA SER A 20 -4.35 12.92 1.52
C SER A 20 -5.88 12.90 1.43
N ILE A 21 -6.45 12.56 0.27
CA ILE A 21 -7.91 12.41 0.10
C ILE A 21 -8.46 11.33 1.04
N HIS A 22 -7.80 10.17 1.09
CA HIS A 22 -8.19 9.08 1.97
C HIS A 22 -8.20 9.50 3.45
N MET A 23 -7.09 10.09 3.91
CA MET A 23 -6.92 10.55 5.29
C MET A 23 -7.95 11.62 5.64
N TRP A 24 -8.15 12.61 4.78
CA TRP A 24 -9.16 13.65 4.97
C TRP A 24 -10.57 13.05 5.15
N THR A 25 -10.98 12.14 4.25
CA THR A 25 -12.32 11.54 4.31
C THR A 25 -12.50 10.69 5.57
N VAL A 26 -11.51 9.87 5.95
CA VAL A 26 -11.61 9.03 7.15
C VAL A 26 -11.67 9.88 8.42
N LEU A 27 -10.80 10.88 8.53
CA LEU A 27 -10.71 11.73 9.73
C LEU A 27 -11.90 12.69 9.87
N SER A 28 -12.50 13.13 8.77
CA SER A 28 -13.68 14.02 8.81
C SER A 28 -15.00 13.28 9.06
N THR A 29 -15.02 11.93 9.00
CA THR A 29 -16.25 11.12 9.13
C THR A 29 -16.24 10.18 10.34
N LEU A 30 -15.40 10.49 11.34
CA LEU A 30 -15.34 9.77 12.61
C LEU A 30 -16.73 9.67 13.28
N PRO A 31 -17.00 8.62 14.08
CA PRO A 31 -16.15 7.48 14.37
C PRO A 31 -16.06 6.47 13.22
N ILE A 32 -14.95 5.73 13.15
CA ILE A 32 -14.73 4.64 12.19
C ILE A 32 -15.54 3.43 12.65
N THR A 33 -16.37 2.88 11.76
CA THR A 33 -17.14 1.65 12.01
C THR A 33 -17.07 0.73 10.79
N ALA A 34 -17.24 -0.58 11.01
CA ALA A 34 -17.22 -1.56 9.92
C ALA A 34 -18.29 -1.25 8.85
N ALA A 35 -19.49 -0.85 9.28
CA ALA A 35 -20.60 -0.49 8.39
C ALA A 35 -20.27 0.73 7.52
N LYS A 36 -19.73 1.81 8.09
CA LYS A 36 -19.33 3.02 7.31
C LYS A 36 -18.22 2.71 6.30
N SER A 37 -17.27 1.86 6.66
CA SER A 37 -16.17 1.46 5.78
C SER A 37 -16.67 0.59 4.62
N ALA A 38 -17.56 -0.37 4.89
CA ALA A 38 -18.19 -1.20 3.88
C ALA A 38 -19.09 -0.39 2.95
N ALA A 39 -19.97 0.48 3.47
CA ALA A 39 -20.84 1.34 2.67
C ALA A 39 -20.06 2.20 1.67
N ARG A 40 -18.90 2.70 2.09
CA ARG A 40 -17.99 3.47 1.24
C ARG A 40 -17.47 2.66 0.07
N ILE A 41 -16.95 1.46 0.34
CA ILE A 41 -16.37 0.56 -0.68
C ILE A 41 -17.46 0.04 -1.62
N GLN A 42 -18.63 -0.34 -1.09
CA GLN A 42 -19.77 -0.84 -1.86
C GLN A 42 -20.37 0.21 -2.80
N GLY A 43 -20.16 1.50 -2.54
CA GLY A 43 -20.51 2.59 -3.46
C GLY A 43 -19.69 2.63 -4.77
N GLY A 44 -18.76 1.69 -4.99
CA GLY A 44 -18.09 1.46 -6.27
C GLY A 44 -16.90 2.39 -6.57
N PHE A 45 -17.06 3.71 -6.45
CA PHE A 45 -15.97 4.65 -6.73
C PHE A 45 -14.75 4.43 -5.80
N TRP A 46 -15.00 4.24 -4.51
CA TRP A 46 -13.94 4.00 -3.53
C TRP A 46 -13.28 2.63 -3.69
N LEU A 47 -13.96 1.65 -4.29
CA LEU A 47 -13.34 0.37 -4.61
C LEU A 47 -12.18 0.57 -5.59
N VAL A 48 -12.43 1.25 -6.72
CA VAL A 48 -11.39 1.56 -7.71
C VAL A 48 -10.27 2.39 -7.10
N PHE A 49 -10.64 3.37 -6.26
CA PHE A 49 -9.68 4.19 -5.53
C PHE A 49 -8.72 3.34 -4.68
N TYR A 50 -9.23 2.38 -3.89
CA TYR A 50 -8.39 1.51 -3.06
C TYR A 50 -7.59 0.49 -3.87
N LEU A 51 -8.12 0.00 -4.99
CA LEU A 51 -7.38 -0.90 -5.89
C LEU A 51 -6.16 -0.24 -6.53
N ILE A 52 -6.16 1.09 -6.68
CA ILE A 52 -4.99 1.86 -7.12
C ILE A 52 -4.11 2.21 -5.92
N LEU A 53 -4.69 2.69 -4.82
CA LEU A 53 -3.89 3.14 -3.66
C LEU A 53 -3.09 1.99 -3.03
N LEU A 54 -3.68 0.79 -2.93
CA LEU A 54 -3.06 -0.40 -2.32
C LEU A 54 -1.69 -0.74 -2.94
N PRO A 55 -1.57 -1.03 -4.26
CA PRO A 55 -0.28 -1.35 -4.86
C PRO A 55 0.69 -0.16 -4.84
N MET A 56 0.20 1.09 -4.92
CA MET A 56 1.07 2.27 -4.89
C MET A 56 1.78 2.40 -3.54
N VAL A 57 1.03 2.30 -2.44
CA VAL A 57 1.59 2.36 -1.08
C VAL A 57 2.52 1.17 -0.84
N GLU A 58 2.09 -0.04 -1.18
CA GLU A 58 2.85 -1.25 -0.88
C GLU A 58 4.18 -1.31 -1.65
N LEU A 59 4.18 -0.92 -2.93
CA LEU A 59 5.42 -0.80 -3.71
C LEU A 59 6.33 0.30 -3.19
N HIS A 60 5.77 1.45 -2.79
CA HIS A 60 6.56 2.56 -2.25
C HIS A 60 7.29 2.15 -0.96
N VAL A 61 6.56 1.51 -0.05
CA VAL A 61 7.03 1.06 1.26
C VAL A 61 8.00 -0.10 1.12
N GLY A 62 7.68 -1.13 0.34
CA GLY A 62 8.53 -2.30 0.11
C GLY A 62 9.91 -1.90 -0.44
N ILE A 63 9.92 -1.15 -1.56
CA ILE A 63 11.17 -0.67 -2.15
C ILE A 63 11.90 0.26 -1.16
N GLY A 64 11.15 1.04 -0.37
CA GLY A 64 11.67 1.94 0.65
C GLY A 64 12.46 1.19 1.72
N PHE A 65 11.88 0.14 2.28
CA PHE A 65 12.53 -0.72 3.26
C PHE A 65 13.81 -1.32 2.71
N TYR A 66 13.79 -1.88 1.50
CA TYR A 66 14.99 -2.40 0.85
C TYR A 66 16.08 -1.33 0.71
N ARG A 67 15.74 -0.13 0.23
CA ARG A 67 16.74 0.94 0.02
C ARG A 67 17.28 1.51 1.32
N ILE A 68 16.45 1.67 2.35
CA ILE A 68 16.89 2.10 3.68
C ILE A 68 17.87 1.08 4.26
N ALA A 69 17.54 -0.21 4.22
CA ALA A 69 18.39 -1.26 4.75
C ALA A 69 19.73 -1.40 4.01
N VAL A 70 19.76 -1.15 2.70
CA VAL A 70 21.03 -1.08 1.93
C VAL A 70 21.81 0.20 2.26
N LYS A 71 21.14 1.36 2.31
CA LYS A 71 21.78 2.67 2.50
C LYS A 71 22.49 2.76 3.86
N TRP A 72 21.88 2.24 4.90
CA TRP A 72 22.41 2.29 6.27
C TRP A 72 23.23 1.06 6.66
N GLY A 73 23.60 0.20 5.70
CA GLY A 73 24.56 -0.87 5.92
C GLY A 73 24.03 -2.12 6.64
N PHE A 74 22.73 -2.20 6.92
CA PHE A 74 22.08 -3.42 7.45
C PHE A 74 22.20 -4.59 6.47
N ILE A 75 22.25 -4.31 5.16
CA ILE A 75 22.41 -5.31 4.10
C ILE A 75 23.76 -5.11 3.39
N ARG A 76 24.58 -6.17 3.38
CA ARG A 76 25.86 -6.22 2.65
C ARG A 76 25.67 -6.82 1.26
N ARG A 77 26.64 -6.63 0.35
CA ARG A 77 26.56 -7.13 -1.05
C ARG A 77 26.20 -8.62 -1.17
N LYS A 78 26.68 -9.46 -0.25
CA LYS A 78 26.41 -10.91 -0.23
C LYS A 78 24.94 -11.23 0.07
N THR A 79 24.30 -10.49 0.98
CA THR A 79 22.91 -10.73 1.42
C THR A 79 21.86 -9.97 0.59
N ARG A 80 22.30 -9.08 -0.31
CA ARG A 80 21.44 -8.22 -1.12
C ARG A 80 20.43 -8.97 -2.00
N LYS A 81 20.84 -10.08 -2.64
CA LYS A 81 19.94 -10.89 -3.48
C LYS A 81 18.84 -11.56 -2.66
N GLY A 82 19.20 -12.10 -1.49
CA GLY A 82 18.25 -12.75 -0.57
C GLY A 82 17.24 -11.75 0.00
N PHE A 83 17.72 -10.58 0.44
CA PHE A 83 16.83 -9.56 0.99
C PHE A 83 15.86 -8.99 -0.05
N LYS A 84 16.32 -8.77 -1.29
CA LYS A 84 15.42 -8.34 -2.38
C LYS A 84 14.31 -9.36 -2.66
N LYS A 85 14.63 -10.66 -2.60
CA LYS A 85 13.61 -11.72 -2.73
C LYS A 85 12.64 -11.70 -1.56
N PHE A 86 13.15 -11.54 -0.34
CA PHE A 86 12.34 -11.46 0.87
C PHE A 86 11.38 -10.25 0.82
N GLU A 87 11.87 -9.08 0.45
CA GLU A 87 11.05 -7.87 0.33
C GLU A 87 9.96 -8.03 -0.73
N ASN A 88 10.28 -8.57 -1.91
CA ASN A 88 9.26 -8.87 -2.92
C ASN A 88 8.17 -9.85 -2.41
N ILE A 89 8.55 -10.86 -1.63
CA ILE A 89 7.61 -11.82 -1.04
C ILE A 89 6.73 -11.12 -0.01
N LEU A 90 7.33 -10.30 0.86
CA LEU A 90 6.61 -9.55 1.89
C LEU A 90 5.59 -8.58 1.28
N THR A 91 6.03 -7.80 0.28
CA THR A 91 5.16 -6.91 -0.51
C THR A 91 4.01 -7.71 -1.15
N GLY A 92 4.28 -8.88 -1.71
CA GLY A 92 3.23 -9.75 -2.27
C GLY A 92 2.21 -10.24 -1.24
N ILE A 93 2.66 -10.60 -0.02
CA ILE A 93 1.79 -11.01 1.08
C ILE A 93 0.88 -9.85 1.51
N PHE A 94 1.42 -8.64 1.66
CA PHE A 94 0.61 -7.48 2.04
C PHE A 94 -0.40 -7.08 0.97
N ILE A 95 -0.03 -7.14 -0.32
CA ILE A 95 -1.00 -6.94 -1.41
C ILE A 95 -2.12 -7.97 -1.32
N LEU A 96 -1.80 -9.25 -1.13
CA LEU A 96 -2.80 -10.33 -1.03
C LEU A 96 -3.77 -10.09 0.15
N ILE A 97 -3.24 -9.80 1.33
CA ILE A 97 -4.06 -9.50 2.52
C ILE A 97 -4.91 -8.24 2.29
N GLY A 98 -4.35 -7.22 1.65
CA GLY A 98 -5.07 -6.00 1.28
C GLY A 98 -6.24 -6.27 0.34
N LEU A 99 -6.04 -7.10 -0.69
CA LEU A 99 -7.09 -7.52 -1.62
C LEU A 99 -8.19 -8.32 -0.93
N ILE A 100 -7.82 -9.27 -0.06
CA ILE A 100 -8.79 -10.03 0.76
C ILE A 100 -9.61 -9.07 1.62
N THR A 101 -8.98 -8.07 2.21
CA THR A 101 -9.65 -7.06 3.05
C THR A 101 -10.64 -6.21 2.24
N ILE A 102 -10.26 -5.78 1.03
CA ILE A 102 -11.15 -5.05 0.13
C ILE A 102 -12.37 -5.91 -0.25
N ILE A 103 -12.16 -7.16 -0.63
CA ILE A 103 -13.24 -8.11 -0.95
C ILE A 103 -14.15 -8.32 0.27
N ARG A 104 -13.56 -8.40 1.47
CA ARG A 104 -14.34 -8.58 2.69
C ARG A 104 -15.27 -7.39 2.97
N PHE A 105 -14.80 -6.17 2.78
CA PHE A 105 -15.66 -4.98 2.91
C PHE A 105 -16.68 -4.85 1.79
N LEU A 106 -16.35 -5.29 0.58
CA LEU A 106 -17.30 -5.34 -0.54
C LEU A 106 -18.46 -6.31 -0.27
N THR A 107 -18.20 -7.43 0.41
CA THR A 107 -19.18 -8.49 0.69
C THR A 107 -19.79 -8.42 2.09
N LEU A 108 -19.42 -7.42 2.89
CA LEU A 108 -19.93 -7.30 4.25
C LEU A 108 -21.43 -6.93 4.21
N PRO A 109 -22.32 -7.72 4.83
CA PRO A 109 -23.72 -7.31 4.98
C PRO A 109 -23.77 -6.12 5.94
N ILE A 110 -24.39 -5.03 5.48
CA ILE A 110 -24.52 -3.75 6.19
C ILE A 110 -25.95 -3.25 6.24
#